data_AF-A0A7J9IEG0-F1
#
_entry.id   AF-A0A7J9IEG0-F1
#
_cell.length_a   1.000
_cell.length_b   1.000
_cell.length_c   1.000
_cell.angle_alpha   90.00
_cell.angle_beta   90.00
_cell.angle_gamma   90.00
#
_symmetry.space_group_name_H-M   'P 1'
#
loop_
_entity.id
_entity.type
_entity.pdbx_description
1 polymer ?
#
loop_
_entity_poly.entity_id
_entity_poly.type
_entity_poly.pdbx_seq_one_letter_code
_entity_poly.pdbx_strand_id
1 'polypeptide(L)'
;PQGDYIELHRKRHGYRHDFFEKKRKKEARQVHERSAKAQKALGIKGKMIAKKNYAEKALMKKTLAMHEESSTRRKVDDEVQDGAIPAYLMDRENTTRAKVLSNTIKQKRKEKAGKWEVPIPKVRPVAEDEMFKVIRSGKRKTKQWKRMVTKCTFVGPGFTRKPPKYERFIRPSGLRFTKAHVTHPELKCTFNLDIIGVKKNPNGPMYTSLGVMTKGTIIE
;
A
#
# COMPACT_ATOMS: atom_id res chain seq x y z
N PRO A 1 17.95 -32.52 -27.42
CA PRO A 1 17.05 -31.44 -27.88
C PRO A 1 17.80 -30.09 -27.89
N GLN A 2 18.38 -29.74 -29.05
CA GLN A 2 19.09 -28.47 -29.24
C GLN A 2 18.29 -27.57 -30.19
N GLY A 3 18.18 -26.28 -29.85
CA GLY A 3 17.45 -25.28 -30.64
C GLY A 3 15.93 -25.50 -30.70
N ASP A 4 15.28 -24.94 -31.72
CA ASP A 4 13.82 -25.00 -31.93
C ASP A 4 13.37 -26.29 -32.64
N TYR A 5 13.79 -27.44 -32.09
CA TYR A 5 13.55 -28.76 -32.69
C TYR A 5 12.05 -29.06 -32.94
N ILE A 6 11.12 -28.51 -32.14
CA ILE A 6 9.66 -28.66 -32.34
C ILE A 6 9.18 -27.87 -33.56
N GLU A 7 9.69 -26.65 -33.77
CA GLU A 7 9.32 -25.85 -34.93
C GLU A 7 9.92 -26.43 -36.21
N LEU A 8 11.18 -26.87 -36.15
CA LEU A 8 11.83 -27.58 -37.25
C LEU A 8 11.08 -28.87 -37.63
N HIS A 9 10.63 -29.64 -36.65
CA HIS A 9 9.81 -30.82 -36.89
C HIS A 9 8.46 -30.46 -37.57
N ARG A 10 7.80 -29.39 -37.13
CA ARG A 10 6.56 -28.90 -37.79
C ARG A 10 6.79 -28.38 -39.20
N LYS A 11 7.94 -27.76 -39.49
CA LYS A 11 8.31 -27.34 -40.86
C LYS A 11 8.58 -28.54 -41.77
N ARG A 12 9.22 -29.59 -41.26
CA ARG A 12 9.59 -30.80 -42.01
C ARG A 12 8.43 -31.78 -42.21
N HIS A 13 7.64 -32.02 -41.16
CA HIS A 13 6.61 -33.06 -41.13
C HIS A 13 5.18 -32.51 -41.00
N GLY A 14 5.04 -31.18 -40.94
CA GLY A 14 3.74 -30.52 -40.81
C GLY A 14 3.14 -30.65 -39.41
N TYR A 15 1.86 -30.26 -39.34
CA TYR A 15 1.02 -30.54 -38.18
C TYR A 15 0.30 -31.87 -38.38
N ARG A 16 -0.15 -32.46 -37.27
CA ARG A 16 -1.09 -33.59 -37.33
C ARG A 16 -2.30 -33.21 -38.19
N HIS A 17 -2.75 -34.12 -39.05
CA HIS A 17 -3.80 -33.84 -40.05
C HIS A 17 -5.10 -33.25 -39.46
N ASP A 18 -5.49 -33.63 -38.24
CA ASP A 18 -6.70 -33.16 -37.55
C ASP A 18 -6.50 -31.89 -36.69
N PHE A 19 -5.29 -31.31 -36.66
CA PHE A 19 -4.94 -30.23 -35.74
C PHE A 19 -5.78 -28.97 -35.97
N PHE A 20 -5.86 -28.52 -37.22
CA PHE A 20 -6.58 -27.29 -37.57
C PHE A 20 -8.09 -27.43 -37.37
N GLU A 21 -8.65 -28.60 -37.70
CA GLU A 21 -10.07 -28.89 -37.44
C GLU A 21 -10.40 -28.89 -35.95
N LYS A 22 -9.55 -29.53 -35.13
CA LYS A 22 -9.70 -29.54 -33.67
C LYS A 22 -9.57 -28.15 -33.07
N LYS A 23 -8.62 -27.34 -33.54
CA LYS A 23 -8.42 -25.96 -33.09
C LYS A 23 -9.64 -25.10 -33.41
N ARG A 24 -10.13 -25.15 -34.66
CA ARG A 24 -11.36 -24.44 -35.08
C ARG A 24 -12.57 -24.84 -34.24
N LYS A 25 -12.80 -26.15 -34.06
CA LYS A 25 -13.91 -26.67 -33.22
C LYS A 25 -13.76 -26.29 -31.75
N LYS A 26 -12.54 -26.08 -31.24
CA LYS A 26 -12.29 -25.64 -29.86
C LYS A 26 -12.59 -24.15 -29.68
N GLU A 27 -12.13 -23.30 -30.60
CA GLU A 27 -12.40 -21.85 -30.58
C GLU A 27 -13.90 -21.57 -30.71
N ALA A 28 -14.59 -22.25 -31.62
CA ALA A 28 -16.05 -22.13 -31.78
C ALA A 28 -16.81 -22.51 -30.49
N ARG A 29 -16.42 -23.60 -29.81
CA ARG A 29 -17.05 -24.04 -28.54
C ARG A 29 -16.73 -23.15 -27.35
N GLN A 30 -15.68 -22.34 -27.42
CA GLN A 30 -15.19 -21.56 -26.29
C GLN A 30 -16.23 -20.54 -25.79
N VAL A 31 -17.07 -19.99 -26.67
CA VAL A 31 -18.14 -19.04 -26.31
C VAL A 31 -19.17 -19.70 -25.38
N HIS A 32 -19.65 -20.88 -25.76
CA HIS A 32 -20.60 -21.65 -24.95
C HIS A 32 -19.97 -22.15 -23.65
N GLU A 33 -18.72 -22.61 -23.71
CA GLU A 33 -18.00 -23.08 -22.51
C GLU A 33 -17.77 -21.94 -21.51
N ARG A 34 -17.44 -20.72 -21.97
CA ARG A 34 -17.30 -19.54 -21.11
C ARG A 34 -18.61 -19.17 -20.43
N SER A 35 -19.72 -19.16 -21.18
CA SER A 35 -21.05 -18.88 -20.62
C SER A 35 -21.45 -19.94 -19.58
N ALA A 36 -21.29 -21.22 -19.91
CA ALA A 36 -21.60 -22.33 -19.01
C ALA A 36 -20.75 -22.28 -17.73
N LYS A 37 -19.45 -21.99 -17.84
CA LYS A 37 -18.57 -21.82 -16.67
C LYS A 37 -19.00 -20.62 -15.82
N ALA A 38 -19.41 -19.52 -16.42
CA ALA A 38 -19.87 -18.35 -15.66
C ALA A 38 -21.17 -18.64 -14.87
N GLN A 39 -22.10 -19.39 -15.47
CA GLN A 39 -23.38 -19.75 -14.83
C GLN A 39 -23.23 -20.86 -13.78
N LYS A 40 -22.40 -21.87 -14.03
CA LYS A 40 -22.28 -23.06 -13.18
C LYS A 40 -21.23 -22.94 -12.07
N ALA A 41 -20.29 -21.98 -12.17
CA ALA A 41 -19.24 -21.85 -11.17
C ALA A 41 -19.76 -21.22 -9.87
N LEU A 42 -19.75 -22.00 -8.79
CA LEU A 42 -20.18 -21.56 -7.47
C LEU A 42 -19.01 -21.04 -6.61
N GLY A 43 -19.35 -20.19 -5.63
CA GLY A 43 -18.41 -19.70 -4.61
C GLY A 43 -17.25 -18.87 -5.16
N ILE A 44 -16.04 -19.13 -4.65
CA ILE A 44 -14.83 -18.34 -4.99
C ILE A 44 -14.47 -18.46 -6.48
N LYS A 45 -14.75 -19.61 -7.10
CA LYS A 45 -14.48 -19.85 -8.53
C LYS A 45 -15.33 -18.93 -9.40
N GLY A 46 -16.62 -18.76 -9.08
CA GLY A 46 -17.50 -17.81 -9.77
C GLY A 46 -17.02 -16.36 -9.63
N LYS A 47 -16.63 -15.95 -8.41
CA LYS A 47 -16.09 -14.60 -8.15
C LYS A 47 -14.81 -14.30 -8.95
N MET A 48 -13.89 -15.27 -9.04
CA MET A 48 -12.67 -15.12 -9.83
C MET A 48 -12.95 -15.00 -11.33
N ILE A 49 -13.88 -15.81 -11.86
CA ILE A 49 -14.30 -15.74 -13.27
C ILE A 49 -14.94 -14.38 -13.57
N ALA A 50 -15.82 -13.88 -12.71
CA ALA A 50 -16.43 -12.57 -12.89
C ALA A 50 -15.40 -11.44 -12.88
N LYS A 51 -14.44 -11.46 -11.95
CA LYS A 51 -13.34 -10.49 -11.89
C LYS A 51 -12.48 -10.52 -13.15
N LYS A 52 -12.14 -11.72 -13.64
CA LYS A 52 -11.37 -11.90 -14.88
C LYS A 52 -12.13 -11.36 -16.09
N ASN A 53 -13.41 -11.72 -16.24
CA ASN A 53 -14.25 -11.25 -17.33
C ASN A 53 -14.40 -9.72 -17.34
N TYR A 54 -14.52 -9.09 -16.16
CA TYR A 54 -14.56 -7.63 -16.06
C TYR A 54 -13.25 -6.98 -16.53
N ALA A 55 -12.11 -7.54 -16.11
CA ALA A 55 -10.80 -7.04 -16.54
C ALA A 55 -10.60 -7.19 -18.07
N GLU A 56 -10.98 -8.33 -18.65
CA GLU A 56 -10.94 -8.55 -20.10
C GLU A 56 -11.81 -7.54 -20.86
N LYS A 57 -13.04 -7.30 -20.40
CA LYS A 57 -13.95 -6.30 -20.99
C LYS A 57 -13.39 -4.88 -20.88
N ALA A 58 -12.85 -4.52 -19.72
CA ALA A 58 -12.27 -3.19 -19.51
C ALA A 58 -11.03 -2.96 -20.38
N LEU A 59 -10.17 -3.99 -20.53
CA LEU A 59 -9.02 -3.94 -21.43
C LEU A 59 -9.48 -3.76 -22.88
N MET A 60 -10.41 -4.59 -23.35
CA MET A 60 -10.93 -4.50 -24.72
C MET A 60 -11.58 -3.15 -25.00
N LYS A 61 -12.33 -2.59 -24.04
CA LYS A 61 -12.93 -1.26 -24.18
C LYS A 61 -11.86 -0.18 -24.32
N LYS A 62 -10.77 -0.26 -23.54
CA LYS A 62 -9.64 0.68 -23.66
C LYS A 62 -8.89 0.52 -24.98
N THR A 63 -8.67 -0.71 -25.46
CA THR A 63 -7.98 -0.93 -26.74
C THR A 63 -8.79 -0.43 -27.92
N LEU A 64 -10.12 -0.61 -27.89
CA LEU A 64 -11.00 -0.06 -28.92
C LEU A 64 -11.00 1.47 -28.89
N ALA A 65 -11.11 2.08 -27.71
CA ALA A 65 -11.03 3.54 -27.57
C ALA A 65 -9.70 4.11 -28.07
N MET A 66 -8.56 3.50 -27.71
CA MET A 66 -7.25 3.92 -28.22
C MET A 66 -7.15 3.79 -29.75
N HIS A 67 -7.73 2.74 -30.34
CA HIS A 67 -7.74 2.57 -31.80
C HIS A 67 -8.61 3.64 -32.47
N GLU A 68 -9.81 3.91 -31.96
CA GLU A 68 -10.71 4.96 -32.45
C GLU A 68 -10.06 6.35 -32.35
N GLU A 69 -9.45 6.67 -31.22
CA GLU A 69 -8.71 7.93 -30.99
C GLU A 69 -7.50 8.05 -31.94
N SER A 70 -6.75 6.97 -32.17
CA SER A 70 -5.60 6.99 -33.11
C SER A 70 -6.04 7.22 -34.56
N SER A 71 -7.22 6.75 -34.94
CA SER A 71 -7.76 6.92 -36.29
C SER A 71 -8.26 8.34 -36.55
N THR A 72 -8.63 9.06 -35.48
CA THR A 72 -9.11 10.45 -35.54
C THR A 72 -7.99 11.39 -35.08
N ARG A 73 -7.21 11.94 -36.02
CA ARG A 73 -6.25 13.02 -35.69
C ARG A 73 -7.02 14.28 -35.28
N ARG A 74 -7.39 14.39 -34.00
CA ARG A 74 -7.76 15.69 -33.43
C ARG A 74 -6.46 16.45 -33.15
N LYS A 75 -6.40 17.72 -33.55
CA LYS A 75 -5.44 18.65 -32.93
C LYS A 75 -5.75 18.60 -31.44
N VAL A 76 -4.75 18.24 -30.64
CA VAL A 76 -4.83 18.40 -29.19
C VAL A 76 -5.08 19.89 -28.98
N ASP A 77 -6.23 20.27 -28.42
CA ASP A 77 -6.35 21.61 -27.85
C ASP A 77 -5.34 21.65 -26.71
N ASP A 78 -4.31 22.47 -26.86
CA ASP A 78 -3.33 22.77 -25.84
C ASP A 78 -4.02 23.54 -24.71
N GLU A 79 -4.90 22.89 -23.95
CA GLU A 79 -5.16 23.31 -22.57
C GLU A 79 -3.86 23.03 -21.81
N VAL A 80 -2.99 24.04 -21.87
CA VAL A 80 -1.72 24.15 -21.17
C VAL A 80 -1.92 23.62 -19.75
N GLN A 81 -1.32 22.45 -19.49
CA GLN A 81 -1.20 21.92 -18.14
C GLN A 81 -0.56 23.01 -17.27
N ASP A 82 -1.25 23.40 -16.20
CA ASP A 82 -0.86 24.51 -15.35
C ASP A 82 0.54 24.28 -14.74
N GLY A 83 1.51 25.10 -15.18
CA GLY A 83 2.91 25.06 -14.77
C GLY A 83 3.89 24.82 -15.92
N ALA A 84 4.22 25.87 -16.67
CA ALA A 84 5.35 25.84 -17.62
C ALA A 84 6.65 25.49 -16.88
N ILE A 85 7.26 24.37 -17.27
CA ILE A 85 8.52 23.88 -16.73
C ILE A 85 9.61 24.15 -17.77
N PRO A 86 10.83 24.59 -17.38
CA PRO A 86 11.93 24.75 -18.32
C PRO A 86 12.21 23.46 -19.12
N ALA A 87 12.58 23.58 -20.40
CA ALA A 87 12.75 22.44 -21.32
C ALA A 87 13.64 21.30 -20.76
N TYR A 88 14.69 21.63 -20.00
CA TYR A 88 15.59 20.65 -19.37
C TYR A 88 14.99 19.87 -18.19
N LEU A 89 13.76 20.21 -17.78
CA LEU A 89 12.98 19.54 -16.74
C LEU A 89 11.69 18.89 -17.29
N MET A 90 11.39 19.02 -18.59
CA MET A 90 10.16 18.50 -19.21
C MET A 90 10.13 16.96 -19.28
N ASP A 91 11.27 16.32 -19.53
CA ASP A 91 11.38 14.85 -19.66
C ASP A 91 11.80 14.13 -18.37
N ARG A 92 11.89 14.87 -17.25
CA ARG A 92 12.25 14.30 -15.95
C ARG A 92 10.98 14.05 -15.14
N GLU A 93 10.69 12.79 -14.80
CA GLU A 93 9.60 12.47 -13.87
C GLU A 93 9.77 13.27 -12.56
N ASN A 94 8.69 13.95 -12.16
CA ASN A 94 8.69 15.06 -11.21
C ASN A 94 9.29 14.74 -9.82
N THR A 95 10.46 15.33 -9.52
CA THR A 95 10.97 15.56 -8.15
C THR A 95 11.37 17.02 -7.89
N THR A 96 10.68 18.00 -8.50
CA THR A 96 11.09 19.42 -8.48
C THR A 96 10.26 20.32 -7.57
N ARG A 97 9.43 19.77 -6.66
CA ARG A 97 8.60 20.58 -5.75
C ARG A 97 9.20 20.81 -4.35
N ALA A 98 10.35 20.23 -4.02
CA ALA A 98 10.93 20.29 -2.67
C ALA A 98 11.40 21.71 -2.26
N LYS A 99 11.90 22.52 -3.21
CA LYS A 99 12.45 23.87 -2.92
C LYS A 99 11.36 24.92 -2.60
N VAL A 100 10.23 24.89 -3.31
CA VAL A 100 9.10 25.82 -3.07
C VAL A 100 8.53 25.58 -1.66
N LEU A 101 8.55 24.32 -1.23
CA LEU A 101 8.01 23.85 0.04
C LEU A 101 8.76 24.34 1.29
N SER A 102 10.08 24.47 1.20
CA SER A 102 10.90 25.00 2.30
C SER A 102 10.55 26.46 2.59
N ASN A 103 10.24 27.24 1.55
CA ASN A 103 9.87 28.65 1.68
C ASN A 103 8.44 28.83 2.21
N THR A 104 7.48 28.01 1.78
CA THR A 104 6.11 28.04 2.32
C THR A 104 6.05 27.58 3.78
N ILE A 105 6.84 26.58 4.20
CA ILE A 105 6.97 26.20 5.61
C ILE A 105 7.51 27.36 6.46
N LYS A 106 8.51 28.09 5.95
CA LYS A 106 9.07 29.27 6.65
C LYS A 106 8.03 30.39 6.80
N GLN A 107 7.18 30.61 5.79
CA GLN A 107 6.07 31.56 5.88
C GLN A 107 4.99 31.07 6.87
N LYS A 108 4.57 29.81 6.79
CA LYS A 108 3.59 29.21 7.73
C LYS A 108 4.06 29.22 9.19
N ARG A 109 5.36 29.08 9.45
CA ARG A 109 5.93 29.22 10.81
C ARG A 109 5.86 30.64 11.37
N LYS A 110 5.81 31.67 10.51
CA LYS A 110 5.67 33.07 10.91
C LYS A 110 4.21 33.42 11.23
N GLU A 111 3.24 32.80 10.57
CA GLU A 111 1.79 32.95 10.81
C GLU A 111 1.30 32.13 12.02
N LYS A 112 1.82 32.46 13.20
CA LYS A 112 1.64 31.71 14.47
C LYS A 112 0.19 31.65 14.99
N ALA A 113 -0.75 32.36 14.37
CA ALA A 113 -2.13 32.55 14.82
C ALA A 113 -3.19 31.71 14.07
N GLY A 114 -2.79 30.90 13.08
CA GLY A 114 -3.72 29.98 12.42
C GLY A 114 -4.19 28.86 13.34
N LYS A 115 -5.49 28.56 13.36
CA LYS A 115 -6.00 27.30 13.94
C LYS A 115 -5.62 26.17 12.99
N TRP A 116 -4.49 25.53 13.25
CA TRP A 116 -3.99 24.43 12.43
C TRP A 116 -4.59 23.11 12.91
N GLU A 117 -5.51 22.56 12.12
CA GLU A 117 -6.04 21.23 12.37
C GLU A 117 -5.11 20.16 11.81
N VAL A 118 -4.87 19.12 12.62
CA VAL A 118 -4.18 17.91 12.16
C VAL A 118 -5.15 17.15 11.24
N PRO A 119 -4.67 16.47 10.17
CA PRO A 119 -5.55 15.73 9.25
C PRO A 119 -6.46 14.68 9.91
N ILE A 120 -6.11 14.23 11.11
CA ILE A 120 -6.92 13.32 11.92
C ILE A 120 -7.10 13.95 13.31
N PRO A 121 -8.15 14.76 13.52
CA PRO A 121 -8.36 15.46 14.79
C PRO A 121 -8.95 14.55 15.88
N LYS A 122 -9.88 13.65 15.51
CA LYS A 122 -10.55 12.72 16.42
C LYS A 122 -10.28 11.28 16.00
N VAL A 123 -9.84 10.46 16.95
CA VAL A 123 -9.58 9.03 16.74
C VAL A 123 -10.50 8.22 17.64
N ARG A 124 -10.80 6.99 17.23
CA ARG A 124 -11.47 6.01 18.10
C ARG A 124 -10.67 5.86 19.40
N PRO A 125 -11.30 6.03 20.58
CA PRO A 125 -10.63 5.76 21.84
C PRO A 125 -10.28 4.28 21.92
N VAL A 126 -9.05 3.98 22.32
CA VAL A 126 -8.59 2.61 22.51
C VAL A 126 -8.72 2.26 24.00
N ALA A 127 -9.43 1.17 24.30
CA ALA A 127 -9.58 0.69 25.66
C ALA A 127 -8.26 0.07 26.18
N GLU A 128 -8.03 0.12 27.49
CA GLU A 128 -6.77 -0.31 28.09
C GLU A 128 -6.51 -1.82 27.93
N ASP A 129 -7.56 -2.63 27.88
CA ASP A 129 -7.50 -4.08 27.64
C ASP A 129 -7.00 -4.42 26.23
N GLU A 130 -7.35 -3.59 25.24
CA GLU A 130 -6.86 -3.70 23.87
C GLU A 130 -5.36 -3.32 23.78
N MET A 131 -4.91 -2.37 24.60
CA MET A 131 -3.52 -1.90 24.64
C MET A 131 -2.58 -2.79 25.46
N PHE A 132 -3.10 -3.37 26.54
CA PHE A 132 -2.30 -4.15 27.48
C PHE A 132 -2.82 -5.57 27.67
N LYS A 133 -1.98 -6.54 27.34
CA LYS A 133 -2.19 -7.94 27.71
C LYS A 133 -1.66 -8.22 29.12
N VAL A 134 -2.48 -8.82 29.96
CA VAL A 134 -2.08 -9.26 31.31
C VAL A 134 -1.10 -10.43 31.23
N ILE A 135 0.07 -10.32 31.86
CA ILE A 135 1.02 -11.43 32.02
C ILE A 135 0.91 -11.99 33.43
N ARG A 136 0.71 -13.31 33.51
CA ARG A 136 0.71 -14.06 34.77
C ARG A 136 2.12 -14.59 35.07
N SER A 137 2.55 -14.51 36.33
CA SER A 137 3.89 -14.90 36.78
C SER A 137 3.86 -15.84 37.99
N GLY A 138 4.96 -16.56 38.21
CA GLY A 138 5.10 -17.59 39.25
C GLY A 138 4.68 -19.00 38.80
N LYS A 139 5.12 -20.04 39.52
CA LYS A 139 4.83 -21.45 39.18
C LYS A 139 3.33 -21.74 39.03
N ARG A 140 2.51 -21.19 39.94
CA ARG A 140 1.04 -21.30 39.92
C ARG A 140 0.32 -20.21 39.11
N LYS A 141 1.06 -19.28 38.47
CA LYS A 141 0.52 -18.17 37.65
C LYS A 141 -0.55 -17.29 38.34
N THR A 142 -0.46 -17.11 39.65
CA THR A 142 -1.44 -16.31 40.41
C THR A 142 -1.17 -14.81 40.36
N LYS A 143 0.07 -14.38 40.10
CA LYS A 143 0.48 -12.97 40.13
C LYS A 143 0.30 -12.31 38.75
N GLN A 144 -0.54 -11.28 38.66
CA GLN A 144 -0.96 -10.64 37.40
C GLN A 144 -0.58 -9.15 37.26
N TRP A 145 0.49 -8.71 37.93
CA TRP A 145 0.87 -7.29 38.01
C TRP A 145 1.53 -6.75 36.74
N LYS A 146 2.05 -7.63 35.88
CA LYS A 146 2.73 -7.29 34.62
C LYS A 146 1.74 -7.04 33.48
N ARG A 147 2.08 -6.09 32.62
CA ARG A 147 1.29 -5.67 31.44
C ARG A 147 2.20 -5.65 30.22
N MET A 148 1.84 -6.38 29.17
CA MET A 148 2.52 -6.37 27.88
C MET A 148 1.81 -5.41 26.94
N VAL A 149 2.54 -4.51 26.31
CA VAL A 149 2.00 -3.66 25.24
C VAL A 149 1.80 -4.51 23.99
N THR A 150 0.59 -4.49 23.42
CA THR A 150 0.19 -5.24 22.22
C THR A 150 0.31 -4.44 20.92
N LYS A 151 0.43 -3.12 21.04
CA LYS A 151 0.51 -2.19 19.90
C LYS A 151 1.97 -1.87 19.54
N CYS A 152 2.16 -1.31 18.35
CA CYS A 152 3.47 -0.82 17.89
C CYS A 152 4.03 0.20 18.87
N THR A 153 5.32 0.12 19.15
CA THR A 153 6.02 1.02 20.06
C THR A 153 7.27 1.57 19.41
N PHE A 154 7.56 2.83 19.68
CA PHE A 154 8.87 3.40 19.46
C PHE A 154 9.67 3.34 20.76
N VAL A 155 10.94 3.00 20.62
CA VAL A 155 11.88 2.92 21.71
C VAL A 155 13.18 3.51 21.20
N GLY A 156 13.70 4.51 21.89
CA GLY A 156 14.91 5.21 21.46
C GLY A 156 16.15 4.29 21.41
N PRO A 157 17.18 4.68 20.65
CA PRO A 157 18.38 3.85 20.40
C PRO A 157 19.14 3.46 21.68
N GLY A 158 19.08 4.27 22.74
CA GLY A 158 19.71 4.00 24.04
C GLY A 158 18.88 3.17 25.02
N PHE A 159 17.86 2.45 24.58
CA PHE A 159 16.97 1.74 25.50
C PHE A 159 17.56 0.42 26.03
N THR A 160 17.84 0.41 27.33
CA THR A 160 18.15 -0.80 28.09
C THR A 160 16.91 -1.28 28.85
N ARG A 161 16.63 -2.59 28.79
CA ARG A 161 15.51 -3.17 29.55
C ARG A 161 15.81 -3.11 31.05
N LYS A 162 14.78 -2.78 31.83
CA LYS A 162 14.85 -2.89 33.31
C LYS A 162 14.89 -4.37 33.71
N PRO A 163 15.50 -4.72 34.85
CA PRO A 163 15.48 -6.08 35.35
C PRO A 163 14.05 -6.63 35.46
N PRO A 164 13.80 -7.93 35.18
CA PRO A 164 12.46 -8.49 35.12
C PRO A 164 11.61 -8.31 36.40
N LYS A 165 12.25 -8.15 37.56
CA LYS A 165 11.57 -7.89 38.83
C LYS A 165 10.93 -6.50 38.91
N TYR A 166 11.51 -5.50 38.23
CA TYR A 166 11.06 -4.09 38.25
C TYR A 166 10.31 -3.68 36.98
N GLU A 167 10.36 -4.48 35.92
CA GLU A 167 9.64 -4.22 34.67
C GLU A 167 8.15 -4.63 34.79
N ARG A 168 7.28 -3.63 34.96
CA ARG A 168 5.81 -3.80 34.94
C ARG A 168 5.25 -3.76 33.51
N PHE A 169 5.64 -2.76 32.73
CA PHE A 169 5.21 -2.57 31.33
C PHE A 169 6.25 -3.15 30.38
N ILE A 170 5.89 -4.23 29.69
CA ILE A 170 6.76 -4.94 28.76
C ILE A 170 6.46 -4.47 27.35
N ARG A 171 7.46 -3.90 26.68
CA ARG A 171 7.42 -3.53 25.26
C ARG A 171 8.20 -4.57 24.46
N PRO A 172 7.54 -5.55 23.82
CA PRO A 172 8.24 -6.65 23.13
C PRO A 172 9.03 -6.13 21.92
N SER A 173 10.22 -6.70 21.67
CA SER A 173 11.11 -6.27 20.57
C SER A 173 10.47 -6.38 19.19
N GLY A 174 9.66 -7.41 18.95
CA GLY A 174 8.96 -7.61 17.66
C GLY A 174 7.90 -6.55 17.35
N LEU A 175 7.51 -5.70 18.31
CA LEU A 175 6.62 -4.56 18.11
C LEU A 175 7.34 -3.22 18.19
N ARG A 176 8.69 -3.21 18.24
CA ARG A 176 9.48 -1.99 18.25
C ARG A 176 9.82 -1.59 16.83
N PHE A 177 9.35 -0.43 16.41
CA PHE A 177 9.66 0.14 15.11
C PHE A 177 10.56 1.35 15.30
N THR A 178 11.60 1.45 14.47
CA THR A 178 12.53 2.58 14.43
C THR A 178 12.32 3.47 13.22
N LYS A 179 11.60 2.99 12.19
CA LYS A 179 11.33 3.71 10.95
C LYS A 179 9.84 3.84 10.69
N ALA A 180 9.45 4.90 9.99
CA ALA A 180 8.09 5.16 9.55
C ALA A 180 8.06 5.48 8.04
N HIS A 181 7.02 4.98 7.37
CA HIS A 181 6.69 5.40 6.02
C HIS A 181 5.88 6.70 6.09
N VAL A 182 6.49 7.81 5.67
CA VAL A 182 5.89 9.15 5.68
C VAL A 182 5.56 9.55 4.26
N THR A 183 4.33 10.01 4.04
CA THR A 183 3.88 10.53 2.73
C THR A 183 3.79 12.04 2.80
N HIS A 184 4.39 12.72 1.82
CA HIS A 184 4.27 14.17 1.73
C HIS A 184 3.08 14.53 0.80
N PRO A 185 2.02 15.21 1.30
CA PRO A 185 0.79 15.41 0.55
C PRO A 185 0.98 16.21 -0.75
N GLU A 186 1.86 17.22 -0.74
CA GLU A 186 2.09 18.08 -1.93
C GLU A 186 3.05 17.45 -2.97
N LEU A 187 3.99 16.61 -2.53
CA LEU A 187 4.96 15.94 -3.42
C LEU A 187 4.41 14.63 -3.98
N LYS A 188 3.42 14.04 -3.29
CA LYS A 188 2.89 12.68 -3.57
C LYS A 188 3.98 11.59 -3.57
N CYS A 189 5.09 11.84 -2.89
CA CYS A 189 6.17 10.88 -2.67
C CYS A 189 6.10 10.29 -1.27
N THR A 190 6.61 9.07 -1.13
CA THR A 190 6.74 8.37 0.15
C THR A 190 8.21 8.23 0.52
N PHE A 191 8.53 8.41 1.80
CA PHE A 191 9.87 8.32 2.36
C PHE A 191 9.88 7.33 3.52
N ASN A 192 10.94 6.53 3.63
CA ASN A 192 11.17 5.66 4.79
C ASN A 192 12.16 6.34 5.73
N LEU A 193 11.65 7.08 6.72
CA LEU A 193 12.44 7.92 7.60
C LEU A 193 12.57 7.29 8.99
N ASP A 194 13.67 7.57 9.67
CA ASP A 194 13.88 7.17 11.06
C ASP A 194 12.97 8.00 11.99
N ILE A 195 12.39 7.32 12.98
CA ILE A 195 11.61 7.94 14.05
C ILE A 195 12.61 8.43 15.11
N ILE A 196 12.49 9.69 15.48
CA ILE A 196 13.24 10.32 16.55
C ILE A 196 12.49 10.18 17.87
N GLY A 197 11.17 10.36 17.86
CA GLY A 197 10.37 10.38 19.08
C GLY A 197 8.87 10.28 18.88
N VAL A 198 8.15 10.04 19.97
CA VAL A 198 6.68 10.12 20.03
C VAL A 198 6.30 11.38 20.78
N LYS A 199 5.69 12.34 20.08
CA LYS A 199 5.34 13.64 20.65
C LYS A 199 4.02 13.63 21.40
N LYS A 200 2.99 13.02 20.81
CA LYS A 200 1.64 13.01 21.39
C LYS A 200 0.85 11.80 20.93
N ASN A 201 0.35 11.03 21.88
CA ASN A 201 -0.66 10.01 21.64
C ASN A 201 -2.06 10.54 22.03
N PRO A 202 -3.09 10.42 21.17
CA PRO A 202 -4.44 10.91 21.47
C PRO A 202 -5.13 10.16 22.61
N ASN A 203 -4.73 8.92 22.92
CA ASN A 203 -5.35 8.11 23.98
C ASN A 203 -4.81 8.45 25.39
N GLY A 204 -3.80 9.32 25.50
CA GLY A 204 -3.31 9.81 26.79
C GLY A 204 -1.78 9.93 26.90
N PRO A 205 -1.28 10.71 27.88
CA PRO A 205 0.14 11.01 28.04
C PRO A 205 0.97 9.78 28.47
N MET A 206 0.36 8.82 29.18
CA MET A 206 1.00 7.56 29.55
C MET A 206 1.49 6.80 28.31
N TYR A 207 0.69 6.78 27.24
CA TYR A 207 1.02 6.10 26.00
C TYR A 207 2.11 6.83 25.22
N THR A 208 2.13 8.16 25.29
CA THR A 208 3.25 8.98 24.77
C THR A 208 4.57 8.59 25.46
N SER A 209 4.59 8.52 26.79
CA SER A 209 5.79 8.15 27.56
C SER A 209 6.25 6.71 27.30
N LEU A 210 5.29 5.79 27.14
CA LEU A 210 5.58 4.42 26.75
C LEU A 210 6.03 4.29 25.28
N GLY A 211 5.90 5.35 24.47
CA GLY A 211 6.22 5.35 23.05
C GLY A 211 5.21 4.55 22.23
N VAL A 212 3.98 4.37 22.69
CA VAL A 212 2.97 3.60 21.94
C VAL A 212 2.48 4.40 20.75
N MET A 213 2.53 3.77 19.58
CA MET A 213 2.09 4.34 18.32
C MET A 213 0.75 3.71 17.91
N THR A 214 -0.29 4.54 17.91
CA THR A 214 -1.65 4.21 17.49
C THR A 214 -2.08 5.18 16.38
N LYS A 215 -3.26 4.97 15.79
CA LYS A 215 -3.81 5.93 14.82
C LYS A 215 -3.89 7.32 15.46
N GLY A 216 -3.44 8.35 14.74
CA GLY A 216 -3.39 9.73 15.20
C GLY A 216 -2.27 10.06 16.20
N THR A 217 -1.35 9.15 16.48
CA THR A 217 -0.12 9.49 17.20
C THR A 217 0.75 10.41 16.35
N ILE A 218 1.22 11.51 16.95
CA ILE A 218 2.16 12.44 16.34
C ILE A 218 3.58 11.99 16.72
N ILE A 219 4.40 11.76 15.70
CA ILE A 219 5.80 11.33 15.80
C ILE A 219 6.73 12.41 15.26
N GLU A 220 7.95 12.40 15.77
CA GLU A 220 9.09 13.22 15.32
C GLU A 220 10.09 12.34 14.59
#